data_AF-A0A949BJA7-F1
#
_entry.id   AF-A0A949BJA7-F1
#
_cell.length_a   1.000
_cell.length_b   1.000
_cell.length_c   1.000
_cell.angle_alpha   90.00
_cell.angle_beta   90.00
_cell.angle_gamma   90.00
#
_symmetry.space_group_name_H-M   'P 1'
#
loop_
_entity.id
_entity.type
_entity.pdbx_description
1 polymer ?
#
loop_
_entity_poly.entity_id
_entity_poly.type
_entity_poly.pdbx_seq_one_letter_code
_entity_poly.pdbx_strand_id
1 'polypeptide(L)'
;MKIIEKTCAFFTFGCKVNQYETQLIREAFLKKGFVETRKNPAYCIVNGCSVTLNADRKCRLLIRSLRKKNPQAKIIVTGCYAQNRFDSAQLRKAADYVVSQDKKAFLMPEQVDAKTKAFRKYRAEAAAKEVSFLRRMKLLHKRVNVIFEGKADGWWRGYSKIT
;
A
#
# COMPACT_ATOMS: atom_id res chain seq x y z
N MET A 1 -32.55 -4.21 5.86
CA MET A 1 -31.57 -5.18 5.33
C MET A 1 -30.34 -5.16 6.22
N LYS A 2 -30.03 -6.26 6.94
CA LYS A 2 -28.77 -6.39 7.68
C LYS A 2 -27.63 -6.50 6.66
N ILE A 3 -26.70 -5.55 6.65
CA ILE A 3 -25.44 -5.71 5.95
C ILE A 3 -24.69 -6.83 6.67
N ILE A 4 -24.40 -7.93 5.96
CA ILE A 4 -23.52 -8.97 6.47
C ILE A 4 -22.11 -8.38 6.40
N GLU A 5 -21.54 -8.05 7.56
CA GLU A 5 -20.28 -7.30 7.71
C GLU A 5 -19.07 -7.93 6.99
N LYS A 6 -19.16 -9.20 6.59
CA LYS A 6 -18.09 -9.92 5.88
C LYS A 6 -18.43 -10.24 4.43
N THR A 7 -19.11 -9.36 3.70
CA THR A 7 -19.38 -9.57 2.26
C THR A 7 -18.54 -8.66 1.36
N CYS A 8 -17.98 -9.18 0.28
CA CYS A 8 -17.15 -8.40 -0.64
C CYS A 8 -17.42 -8.70 -2.13
N ALA A 9 -17.10 -7.74 -3.00
CA ALA A 9 -17.12 -7.90 -4.45
C ALA A 9 -15.82 -7.39 -5.05
N PHE A 10 -15.24 -8.14 -6.00
CA PHE A 10 -14.02 -7.75 -6.70
C PHE A 10 -14.32 -7.31 -8.13
N PHE A 11 -13.74 -6.19 -8.53
CA PHE A 11 -13.83 -5.64 -9.87
C PHE A 11 -12.43 -5.38 -10.39
N THR A 12 -12.08 -6.02 -11.50
CA THR A 12 -10.75 -5.93 -12.11
C THR A 12 -10.85 -5.25 -13.46
N PHE A 13 -10.00 -4.26 -13.68
CA PHE A 13 -9.81 -3.58 -14.96
C PHE A 13 -8.33 -3.53 -15.27
N GLY A 14 -7.90 -4.17 -16.38
CA GLY A 14 -6.51 -4.11 -16.80
C GLY A 14 -5.99 -5.37 -17.47
N CYS A 15 -4.70 -5.63 -17.29
CA CYS A 15 -3.98 -6.73 -17.91
C CYS A 15 -3.95 -7.98 -17.03
N LYS A 16 -3.19 -9.00 -17.45
CA LYS A 16 -2.98 -10.25 -16.70
C LYS A 16 -2.45 -10.02 -15.29
N VAL A 17 -1.60 -9.00 -15.09
CA VAL A 17 -1.06 -8.66 -13.76
C VAL A 17 -2.19 -8.23 -12.81
N ASN A 18 -3.13 -7.40 -13.26
CA ASN A 18 -4.27 -6.99 -12.43
C ASN A 18 -5.17 -8.18 -12.06
N GLN A 19 -5.32 -9.16 -12.95
CA GLN A 19 -6.08 -10.38 -12.67
C GLN A 19 -5.41 -11.23 -11.59
N TYR A 20 -4.09 -11.43 -11.71
CA TYR A 20 -3.30 -12.14 -10.72
C TYR A 20 -3.36 -11.47 -9.34
N GLU A 21 -3.16 -10.15 -9.29
CA GLU A 21 -3.29 -9.39 -8.04
C GLU A 21 -4.69 -9.48 -7.45
N THR A 22 -5.74 -9.38 -8.29
CA THR A 22 -7.12 -9.57 -7.86
C THR A 22 -7.30 -10.91 -7.17
N GLN A 23 -6.74 -11.97 -7.75
CA GLN A 23 -6.85 -13.31 -7.20
C GLN A 23 -6.15 -13.42 -5.83
N LEU A 24 -4.96 -12.83 -5.67
CA LEU A 24 -4.27 -12.80 -4.37
C LEU A 24 -5.09 -12.07 -3.29
N ILE A 25 -5.71 -10.94 -3.63
CA ILE A 25 -6.56 -10.21 -2.69
C ILE A 25 -7.79 -11.02 -2.34
N ARG A 26 -8.44 -11.60 -3.36
CA ARG A 26 -9.61 -12.44 -3.18
C ARG A 26 -9.32 -13.55 -2.19
N GLU A 27 -8.24 -14.31 -2.40
CA GLU A 27 -7.83 -15.38 -1.50
C GLU A 27 -7.57 -14.88 -0.07
N ALA A 28 -6.92 -13.71 0.09
CA ALA A 28 -6.69 -13.13 1.41
C ALA A 28 -7.99 -12.72 2.13
N PHE A 29 -8.98 -12.21 1.40
CA PHE A 29 -10.30 -11.89 1.94
C PHE A 29 -11.05 -13.17 2.33
N LEU A 30 -11.08 -14.17 1.45
CA LEU A 30 -11.73 -15.45 1.72
C LEU A 30 -11.13 -16.15 2.95
N LYS A 31 -9.79 -16.15 3.08
CA LYS A 31 -9.08 -16.69 4.26
C LYS A 31 -9.46 -15.99 5.57
N LYS A 32 -9.98 -14.76 5.52
CA LYS A 32 -10.47 -13.99 6.67
C LYS A 32 -11.96 -14.14 6.94
N GLY A 33 -12.61 -15.06 6.22
CA GLY A 33 -14.03 -15.35 6.34
C GLY A 33 -14.93 -14.35 5.63
N PHE A 34 -14.41 -13.62 4.63
CA PHE A 34 -15.28 -12.85 3.75
C PHE A 34 -15.96 -13.77 2.74
N VAL A 35 -17.20 -13.42 2.39
CA VAL A 35 -18.01 -14.11 1.38
C VAL A 35 -18.12 -13.22 0.15
N GLU A 36 -17.74 -13.74 -1.00
CA GLU A 36 -17.88 -13.00 -2.26
C GLU A 36 -19.35 -12.97 -2.71
N THR A 37 -19.87 -11.77 -2.97
CA THR A 37 -21.24 -11.57 -3.48
C THR A 37 -21.32 -10.31 -4.34
N ARG A 38 -22.08 -10.37 -5.43
CA ARG A 38 -22.42 -9.17 -6.21
C ARG A 38 -23.68 -8.47 -5.71
N LYS A 39 -24.46 -9.11 -4.84
CA LYS A 39 -25.71 -8.57 -4.31
C LYS A 39 -25.42 -7.86 -2.99
N ASN A 40 -25.43 -6.52 -3.01
CA ASN A 40 -25.24 -5.64 -1.85
C ASN A 40 -24.01 -5.98 -0.99
N PRO A 41 -22.79 -6.02 -1.58
CA PRO A 41 -21.58 -6.30 -0.83
C PRO A 41 -21.30 -5.19 0.20
N ALA A 42 -20.83 -5.56 1.39
CA ALA A 42 -20.31 -4.59 2.37
C ALA A 42 -19.02 -3.91 1.88
N TYR A 43 -18.21 -4.60 1.07
CA TYR A 43 -16.95 -4.08 0.51
C TYR A 43 -16.89 -4.25 -1.01
N CYS A 44 -16.57 -3.19 -1.74
CA CYS A 44 -16.28 -3.25 -3.17
C CYS A 44 -14.80 -2.96 -3.40
N ILE A 45 -14.05 -3.93 -3.91
CA ILE A 45 -12.63 -3.81 -4.22
C ILE A 45 -12.50 -3.60 -5.73
N VAL A 46 -11.90 -2.49 -6.14
CA VAL A 46 -11.67 -2.13 -7.54
C VAL A 46 -10.16 -2.09 -7.82
N ASN A 47 -9.62 -3.09 -8.53
CA ASN A 47 -8.26 -3.07 -9.04
C ASN A 47 -8.24 -2.51 -10.47
N GLY A 48 -7.73 -1.30 -10.64
CA GLY A 48 -7.78 -0.55 -11.89
C GLY A 48 -6.42 -0.31 -12.54
N CYS A 49 -6.40 -0.34 -13.86
CA CYS A 49 -5.26 -0.01 -14.71
C CYS A 49 -5.31 1.47 -15.16
N SER A 50 -4.14 2.05 -15.44
CA SER A 50 -3.98 3.47 -15.80
C SER A 50 -3.05 3.70 -17.00
N VAL A 51 -2.82 2.66 -17.80
CA VAL A 51 -1.94 2.76 -18.99
C VAL A 51 -2.50 3.68 -20.08
N THR A 52 -3.82 3.91 -20.10
CA THR A 52 -4.46 4.83 -21.05
C THR A 52 -5.51 5.69 -20.37
N LEU A 53 -5.78 6.88 -20.94
CA LEU A 53 -6.86 7.76 -20.49
C LEU A 53 -8.24 7.09 -20.56
N ASN A 54 -8.44 6.17 -21.50
CA ASN A 54 -9.69 5.42 -21.60
C ASN A 54 -9.83 4.40 -20.46
N ALA A 55 -8.74 3.72 -20.08
CA ALA A 55 -8.73 2.86 -18.89
C ALA A 55 -9.06 3.65 -17.61
N ASP A 56 -8.47 4.84 -17.46
CA ASP A 56 -8.81 5.75 -16.36
C ASP A 56 -10.29 6.14 -16.34
N ARG A 57 -10.86 6.45 -17.53
CA ARG A 57 -12.27 6.83 -17.66
C ARG A 57 -13.19 5.69 -17.26
N LYS A 58 -12.91 4.46 -17.70
CA LYS A 58 -13.68 3.26 -17.34
C LYS A 58 -13.61 2.99 -15.84
N CYS A 59 -12.42 3.08 -15.23
CA CYS A 59 -12.27 2.92 -13.79
C CYS A 59 -13.10 3.95 -13.02
N ARG A 60 -13.04 5.23 -13.39
CA ARG A 60 -13.86 6.29 -12.75
C ARG A 60 -15.35 6.02 -12.85
N LEU A 61 -15.83 5.64 -14.03
CA LEU A 61 -17.26 5.38 -14.25
C LEU A 61 -17.73 4.19 -13.42
N LEU A 62 -16.94 3.13 -13.33
CA LEU A 62 -17.22 1.98 -12.47
C LEU A 62 -17.33 2.42 -11.01
N ILE A 63 -16.32 3.12 -10.48
CA ILE A 63 -16.28 3.53 -9.07
C ILE A 63 -17.50 4.39 -8.72
N ARG A 64 -17.87 5.34 -9.58
CA ARG A 64 -19.08 6.16 -9.40
C ARG A 64 -20.36 5.33 -9.44
N SER A 65 -20.45 4.39 -10.38
CA SER A 65 -21.59 3.47 -10.48
C SER A 65 -21.73 2.63 -9.21
N LEU A 66 -20.62 2.12 -8.67
CA LEU A 66 -20.59 1.34 -7.44
C LEU A 66 -21.02 2.17 -6.23
N ARG A 67 -20.56 3.43 -6.11
CA ARG A 67 -20.99 4.34 -5.04
C ARG A 67 -22.49 4.62 -5.10
N LYS A 68 -23.03 4.82 -6.30
CA LYS A 68 -24.47 5.07 -6.49
C LYS A 68 -25.31 3.83 -6.17
N LYS A 69 -24.87 2.65 -6.60
CA LYS A 69 -25.59 1.38 -6.41
C LYS A 69 -25.46 0.84 -4.99
N ASN A 70 -24.34 1.09 -4.33
CA ASN A 70 -24.04 0.59 -2.98
C ASN A 70 -23.59 1.75 -2.08
N PRO A 71 -24.50 2.66 -1.67
CA PRO A 71 -24.14 3.86 -0.90
C PRO A 71 -23.45 3.53 0.43
N GLN A 72 -23.87 2.42 1.06
CA GLN A 72 -23.36 1.96 2.36
C GLN A 72 -22.13 1.05 2.24
N ALA A 73 -21.77 0.60 1.04
CA ALA A 73 -20.60 -0.25 0.86
C ALA A 73 -19.31 0.58 0.97
N LYS A 74 -18.29 -0.03 1.57
CA LYS A 74 -16.93 0.50 1.57
C LYS A 74 -16.27 0.24 0.22
N ILE A 75 -15.92 1.31 -0.48
CA ILE A 75 -15.26 1.21 -1.79
C ILE A 75 -13.76 1.39 -1.61
N ILE A 76 -13.03 0.34 -1.96
CA ILE A 76 -11.57 0.26 -1.92
C ILE A 76 -11.06 0.27 -3.36
N VAL A 77 -10.17 1.19 -3.70
CA VAL A 77 -9.57 1.29 -5.03
C VAL A 77 -8.07 1.04 -4.95
N THR A 78 -7.55 0.20 -5.84
CA THR A 78 -6.17 -0.26 -5.88
C THR A 78 -5.65 -0.41 -7.32
N GLY A 79 -4.39 -0.81 -7.47
CA GLY A 79 -3.71 -0.97 -8.76
C GLY A 79 -3.13 0.35 -9.30
N CYS A 80 -2.62 0.31 -10.54
CA CYS A 80 -1.95 1.45 -11.17
C CYS A 80 -2.83 2.71 -11.23
N TYR A 81 -4.16 2.53 -11.34
CA TYR A 81 -5.12 3.63 -11.29
C TYR A 81 -5.13 4.35 -9.94
N ALA A 82 -5.13 3.59 -8.84
CA ALA A 82 -5.08 4.16 -7.50
C ALA A 82 -3.76 4.90 -7.24
N GLN A 83 -2.65 4.39 -7.76
CA GLN A 83 -1.34 5.02 -7.63
C GLN A 83 -1.24 6.32 -8.44
N ASN A 84 -1.61 6.29 -9.73
CA ASN A 84 -1.47 7.45 -10.61
C ASN A 84 -2.50 8.55 -10.34
N ARG A 85 -3.66 8.20 -9.77
CA ARG A 85 -4.77 9.13 -9.50
C ARG A 85 -5.05 9.31 -8.02
N PHE A 86 -4.10 8.95 -7.16
CA PHE A 86 -4.21 8.99 -5.70
C PHE A 86 -4.74 10.34 -5.20
N ASP A 87 -4.20 11.44 -5.72
CA ASP A 87 -4.56 12.79 -5.28
C ASP A 87 -5.80 13.38 -5.96
N SER A 88 -6.42 12.67 -6.91
CA SER A 88 -7.54 13.21 -7.65
C SER A 88 -8.77 13.40 -6.74
N ALA A 89 -9.30 14.64 -6.72
CA ALA A 89 -10.48 14.98 -5.93
C ALA A 89 -11.69 14.07 -6.24
N GLN A 90 -11.79 13.62 -7.49
CA GLN A 90 -12.85 12.72 -7.93
C GLN A 90 -12.75 11.33 -7.31
N LEU A 91 -11.53 10.80 -7.17
CA LEU A 91 -11.31 9.50 -6.53
C LEU A 91 -11.56 9.59 -5.03
N ARG A 92 -11.08 10.66 -4.38
CA ARG A 92 -11.32 10.93 -2.95
C ARG A 92 -12.79 11.09 -2.58
N LYS A 93 -13.61 11.64 -3.48
CA LYS A 93 -15.06 11.76 -3.27
C LYS A 93 -15.81 10.43 -3.41
N ALA A 94 -15.29 9.50 -4.22
CA ALA A 94 -16.03 8.30 -4.61
C ALA A 94 -15.56 7.04 -3.86
N ALA A 95 -14.29 6.94 -3.48
CA ALA A 95 -13.70 5.83 -2.74
C ALA A 95 -13.57 6.15 -1.25
N ASP A 96 -13.83 5.16 -0.39
CA ASP A 96 -13.51 5.29 1.05
C ASP A 96 -12.01 5.09 1.29
N TYR A 97 -11.40 4.19 0.52
CA TYR A 97 -9.99 3.83 0.65
C TYR A 97 -9.32 3.79 -0.72
N VAL A 98 -8.17 4.45 -0.84
CA VAL A 98 -7.31 4.39 -2.01
C VAL A 98 -5.97 3.81 -1.58
N VAL A 99 -5.58 2.69 -2.19
CA VAL A 99 -4.38 1.93 -1.81
C VAL A 99 -3.44 1.90 -3.00
N SER A 100 -2.23 2.40 -2.80
CA SER A 100 -1.17 2.38 -3.82
C SER A 100 -0.49 1.01 -3.86
N GLN A 101 -0.04 0.62 -5.05
CA GLN A 101 0.48 -0.73 -5.35
C GLN A 101 1.82 -1.04 -4.64
N ASP A 102 2.57 -0.01 -4.26
CA ASP A 102 3.82 -0.07 -3.49
C ASP A 102 3.61 -0.40 -2.00
N LYS A 103 2.38 -0.32 -1.49
CA LYS A 103 2.08 -0.56 -0.07
C LYS A 103 1.52 -1.97 0.15
N LYS A 104 2.40 -2.89 0.60
CA LYS A 104 2.10 -4.27 1.08
C LYS A 104 0.97 -4.37 2.12
N ALA A 105 0.59 -3.25 2.74
CA ALA A 105 -0.52 -3.07 3.67
C ALA A 105 -1.90 -3.54 3.15
N PHE A 106 -2.02 -3.72 1.84
CA PHE A 106 -3.21 -4.05 1.07
C PHE A 106 -4.00 -5.33 1.46
N LEU A 107 -3.37 -6.36 2.04
CA LEU A 107 -4.04 -7.65 2.33
C LEU A 107 -4.79 -7.69 3.68
N MET A 108 -4.98 -6.55 4.34
CA MET A 108 -5.40 -6.51 5.74
C MET A 108 -6.66 -5.66 5.98
N PRO A 109 -7.87 -6.23 6.02
CA PRO A 109 -8.94 -5.66 6.84
C PRO A 109 -8.45 -5.60 8.31
N GLU A 110 -8.92 -4.58 9.05
CA GLU A 110 -8.43 -4.19 10.41
C GLU A 110 -7.03 -3.56 10.44
N GLN A 111 -6.64 -2.82 9.40
CA GLN A 111 -5.41 -2.04 9.49
C GLN A 111 -5.45 -1.08 10.68
N VAL A 112 -4.45 -1.21 11.56
CA VAL A 112 -4.16 -0.23 12.61
C VAL A 112 -4.14 1.17 12.03
N ASP A 113 -4.73 2.10 12.78
CA ASP A 113 -4.93 3.49 12.39
C ASP A 113 -3.59 4.18 12.06
N ALA A 114 -3.68 5.30 11.36
CA ALA A 114 -2.50 6.03 10.90
C ALA A 114 -1.57 6.46 12.06
N LYS A 115 -2.10 6.74 13.26
CA LYS A 115 -1.29 7.11 14.44
C LYS A 115 -0.50 5.90 14.94
N THR A 116 -1.14 4.73 15.03
CA THR A 116 -0.46 3.49 15.43
C THR A 116 0.64 3.10 14.44
N LYS A 117 0.42 3.28 13.14
CA LYS A 117 1.47 3.08 12.12
C LYS A 117 2.63 4.07 12.27
N ALA A 118 2.35 5.35 12.49
CA ALA A 118 3.37 6.37 12.72
C ALA A 118 4.18 6.09 13.99
N PHE A 119 3.52 5.67 15.07
CA PHE A 119 4.17 5.29 16.32
C PHE A 119 5.08 4.08 16.16
N ARG A 120 4.63 3.04 15.43
CA ARG A 120 5.45 1.86 15.10
C ARG A 120 6.67 2.23 14.25
N LYS A 121 6.49 3.11 13.25
CA LYS A 121 7.59 3.64 12.43
C LYS A 121 8.60 4.39 13.28
N TYR A 122 8.14 5.32 14.14
CA TYR A 122 9.00 6.05 15.07
C TYR A 122 9.80 5.12 15.99
N ARG A 123 9.13 4.13 16.60
CA ARG A 123 9.81 3.12 17.44
C ARG A 123 10.85 2.31 16.66
N ALA A 124 10.52 1.90 15.43
CA ALA A 124 11.45 1.16 14.58
C ALA A 124 12.65 2.01 14.17
N GLU A 125 12.45 3.30 13.86
CA GLU A 125 13.53 4.25 13.54
C GLU A 125 14.40 4.54 14.76
N ALA A 126 13.81 4.71 15.94
CA ALA A 126 14.53 4.89 17.19
C ALA A 126 15.38 3.65 17.53
N ALA A 127 14.79 2.45 17.42
CA ALA A 127 15.52 1.19 17.61
C ALA A 127 16.64 1.00 16.58
N ALA A 128 16.42 1.36 15.31
CA ALA A 128 17.45 1.29 14.28
C ALA A 128 18.61 2.27 14.53
N LYS A 129 18.31 3.48 15.02
CA LYS A 129 19.33 4.46 15.46
C LYS A 129 20.12 3.94 16.64
N GLU A 130 19.46 3.34 17.62
CA GLU A 130 20.09 2.73 18.81
C GLU A 130 21.02 1.58 18.41
N VAL A 131 20.55 0.66 17.56
CA VAL A 131 21.37 -0.45 17.04
C VAL A 131 22.55 0.08 16.22
N SER A 132 22.34 1.10 15.39
CA SER A 132 23.41 1.75 14.61
C SER A 132 24.42 2.47 15.50
N PHE A 133 23.97 3.10 16.58
CA PHE A 133 24.82 3.71 17.60
C PHE A 133 25.63 2.66 18.36
N LEU A 134 24.99 1.62 18.87
CA LEU A 134 25.65 0.50 19.57
C LEU A 134 26.65 -0.24 18.65
N ARG A 135 26.33 -0.39 17.37
CA ARG A 135 27.23 -1.01 16.38
C ARG A 135 28.45 -0.13 16.12
N ARG A 136 28.28 1.20 16.04
CA ARG A 136 29.40 2.17 15.96
C ARG A 136 30.23 2.19 17.24
N MET A 137 29.61 2.13 18.41
CA MET A 137 30.30 2.01 19.70
C MET A 137 31.10 0.71 19.82
N LYS A 138 30.59 -0.42 19.30
CA LYS A 138 31.34 -1.70 19.23
C LYS A 138 32.50 -1.69 18.22
N LEU A 139 32.55 -0.69 17.36
CA LEU A 139 33.62 -0.46 16.39
C LEU A 139 34.63 0.61 16.87
N LEU A 140 34.31 1.37 17.94
CA LEU A 140 35.29 2.25 18.58
C LEU A 140 36.51 1.42 19.00
N HIS A 141 37.70 1.91 18.65
CA HIS A 141 39.00 1.26 18.88
C HIS A 141 39.26 -0.04 18.10
N LYS A 142 38.39 -0.43 17.15
CA LYS A 142 38.67 -1.55 16.23
C LYS A 142 39.18 -1.01 14.89
N ARG A 143 40.24 -1.62 14.35
CA ARG A 143 40.73 -1.32 13.00
C ARG A 143 39.80 -2.00 11.98
N VAL A 144 39.14 -1.21 11.14
CA VAL A 144 38.28 -1.67 10.04
C VAL A 144 38.82 -1.11 8.73
N ASN A 145 38.81 -1.93 7.68
CA ASN A 145 39.21 -1.51 6.34
C ASN A 145 38.18 -0.51 5.78
N VAL A 146 38.67 0.65 5.34
CA VAL A 146 37.85 1.71 4.75
C VAL A 146 38.21 1.83 3.28
N ILE A 147 37.20 1.96 2.41
CA ILE A 147 37.42 2.28 1.00
C ILE A 147 37.51 3.81 0.90
N PHE A 148 38.63 4.33 0.40
CA PHE A 148 38.90 5.77 0.31
C PHE A 148 38.50 6.30 -1.08
N GLU A 149 37.69 7.36 -1.12
CA GLU A 149 37.39 8.12 -2.35
C GLU A 149 37.89 9.57 -2.18
N GLY A 150 39.20 9.78 -2.39
CA GLY A 150 39.80 11.11 -2.57
C GLY A 150 39.86 12.05 -1.36
N LYS A 151 40.74 13.05 -1.44
CA LYS A 151 41.01 14.05 -0.39
C LYS A 151 40.13 15.29 -0.65
N ALA A 152 39.33 15.69 0.34
CA ALA A 152 38.57 16.94 0.32
C ALA A 152 38.83 17.71 1.63
N ASP A 153 39.13 19.01 1.53
CA ASP A 153 39.36 19.91 2.67
C ASP A 153 40.44 19.46 3.66
N GLY A 154 41.47 18.75 3.20
CA GLY A 154 42.56 18.27 4.05
C GLY A 154 42.25 17.02 4.88
N TRP A 155 41.03 16.47 4.80
CA TRP A 155 40.61 15.26 5.50
C TRP A 155 40.33 14.09 4.54
N TRP A 156 40.57 12.87 5.00
CA TRP A 156 40.15 11.66 4.29
C TRP A 156 38.71 11.33 4.64
N ARG A 157 37.79 11.36 3.66
CA ARG A 157 36.44 10.82 3.82
C ARG A 157 36.42 9.38 3.32
N GLY A 158 35.88 8.47 4.12
CA GLY A 158 35.71 7.07 3.74
C GLY A 158 34.39 6.53 4.26
N TYR A 159 33.76 5.64 3.49
CA TYR A 159 32.54 4.95 3.90
C TYR A 159 32.88 3.51 4.27
N SER A 160 32.42 3.07 5.44
CA SER A 160 32.49 1.65 5.80
C SER A 160 31.44 0.89 5.01
N LYS A 161 31.87 0.08 4.03
CA LYS A 161 30.98 -0.82 3.31
C LYS A 161 30.69 -2.02 4.22
N ILE A 162 29.45 -2.16 4.67
CA ILE A 162 28.99 -3.34 5.40
C ILE A 162 28.75 -4.43 4.35
N THR A 163 29.62 -5.44 4.29
CA THR A 163 29.33 -6.72 3.65
C THR A 163 28.39 -7.56 4.52
#